data_AF-A0A2I1GDT3-F1
#
_entry.id   AF-A0A2I1GDT3-F1
#
_cell.length_a   1.000
_cell.length_b   1.000
_cell.length_c   1.000
_cell.angle_alpha   90.00
_cell.angle_beta   90.00
_cell.angle_gamma   90.00
#
_symmetry.space_group_name_H-M   'P 1'
#
loop_
_entity.id
_entity.type
_entity.pdbx_description
1 polymer ?
#
loop_
_entity_poly.entity_id
_entity_poly.type
_entity_poly.pdbx_seq_one_letter_code
_entity_poly.pdbx_strand_id
1 'polypeptide(L)'
;MVKGILKINVVEAKNLKDEDFIGKSDPYVKFILDKNNFLSTTTKNNDLNPKFNEKFIFNVDGHKKIGVQVWDKDSVGHDDLIGEDEIDLSEVISKNYVDAWFDLTKGIFGFRSKGEIHLLMEFVPK
;
A
#
# COMPACT_ATOMS: atom_id res chain seq x y z
N MET A 1 -21.32 7.28 -11.45
CA MET A 1 -20.21 6.49 -10.88
C MET A 1 -19.01 6.69 -11.80
N VAL A 2 -17.85 7.04 -11.25
CA VAL A 2 -16.64 7.26 -12.05
C VAL A 2 -16.10 5.90 -12.49
N LYS A 3 -15.77 5.76 -13.77
CA LYS A 3 -15.13 4.57 -14.35
C LYS A 3 -13.79 4.98 -14.98
N GLY A 4 -12.79 4.13 -14.84
CA GLY A 4 -11.47 4.41 -15.40
C GLY A 4 -10.41 3.42 -14.95
N ILE A 5 -9.17 3.73 -15.32
CA ILE A 5 -7.99 2.96 -14.98
C ILE A 5 -7.21 3.72 -13.92
N LEU A 6 -6.97 3.09 -12.78
CA LEU A 6 -6.05 3.57 -11.75
C LEU A 6 -4.71 2.87 -11.93
N LYS A 7 -3.64 3.64 -12.13
CA LYS A 7 -2.27 3.14 -12.12
C LYS A 7 -1.63 3.54 -10.80
N ILE A 8 -0.94 2.61 -10.16
CA ILE A 8 -0.23 2.86 -8.90
C ILE A 8 1.22 2.45 -9.09
N ASN A 9 2.15 3.35 -8.83
CA ASN A 9 3.56 3.06 -8.68
C ASN A 9 3.93 3.09 -7.19
N VAL A 10 4.33 1.95 -6.66
CA VAL A 10 4.89 1.85 -5.32
C VAL A 10 6.35 2.25 -5.40
N VAL A 11 6.69 3.43 -4.91
CA VAL A 11 8.07 3.93 -4.98
C VAL A 11 8.88 3.28 -3.86
N GLU A 12 8.53 3.60 -2.62
CA GLU A 12 9.24 3.17 -1.43
C GLU A 12 8.33 3.22 -0.20
N ALA A 13 8.76 2.56 0.87
CA ALA A 13 8.25 2.81 2.21
C ALA A 13 9.41 3.24 3.12
N LYS A 14 9.12 3.94 4.20
CA LYS A 14 10.14 4.38 5.16
C LYS A 14 9.66 4.25 6.59
N ASN A 15 10.61 4.14 7.50
CA ASN A 15 10.38 4.05 8.93
C ASN A 15 9.36 2.96 9.30
N LEU A 16 9.37 1.83 8.56
CA LEU A 16 8.49 0.71 8.86
C LEU A 16 8.79 0.22 10.27
N LYS A 17 7.72 -0.07 11.02
CA LYS A 17 7.86 -0.62 12.35
C LYS A 17 8.38 -2.05 12.22
N ASP A 18 9.51 -2.30 12.89
CA ASP A 18 10.03 -3.66 13.07
C ASP A 18 9.06 -4.45 13.95
N GLU A 19 8.51 -5.53 13.40
CA GLU A 19 7.68 -6.48 14.13
C GLU A 19 8.50 -7.72 14.56
N ASP A 20 9.73 -7.90 14.06
CA ASP A 20 10.63 -9.01 14.41
C ASP A 20 11.36 -8.82 15.75
N PHE A 21 11.48 -9.91 16.52
CA PHE A 21 12.29 -9.96 17.75
C PHE A 21 13.80 -10.18 17.47
N ILE A 22 14.14 -10.85 16.36
CA ILE A 22 15.52 -11.14 15.94
C ILE A 22 15.58 -11.06 14.41
N GLY A 23 16.10 -9.95 13.88
CA GLY A 23 16.09 -9.67 12.44
C GLY A 23 15.59 -8.26 12.17
N LYS A 24 15.31 -7.95 10.91
CA LYS A 24 14.34 -6.90 10.57
C LYS A 24 13.33 -7.52 9.62
N SER A 25 12.13 -6.96 9.61
CA SER A 25 11.06 -7.34 8.69
C SER A 25 11.49 -7.45 7.22
N ASP A 26 10.85 -8.39 6.53
CA ASP A 26 10.88 -8.66 5.10
C ASP A 26 9.60 -8.09 4.42
N PRO A 27 9.46 -6.76 4.20
CA PRO A 27 8.19 -6.18 3.81
C PRO A 27 7.76 -6.44 2.37
N TYR A 28 6.43 -6.54 2.17
CA TYR A 28 5.76 -6.40 0.88
C TYR A 28 4.46 -5.58 1.02
N VAL A 29 4.01 -4.99 -0.08
CA VAL A 29 2.78 -4.19 -0.13
C VAL A 29 1.69 -4.97 -0.83
N LYS A 30 0.48 -4.94 -0.26
CA LYS A 30 -0.74 -5.52 -0.82
C LYS A 30 -1.78 -4.41 -1.01
N PHE A 31 -2.27 -4.27 -2.24
CA PHE A 31 -3.40 -3.40 -2.56
C PHE A 31 -4.68 -4.21 -2.65
N ILE A 32 -5.79 -3.65 -2.16
CA ILE A 32 -7.10 -4.28 -2.15
C ILE A 32 -8.12 -3.26 -2.68
N LEU A 33 -8.58 -3.46 -3.91
CA LEU A 33 -9.64 -2.63 -4.49
C LEU A 33 -11.03 -3.16 -4.10
N ASP A 34 -11.18 -4.48 -4.13
CA ASP A 34 -12.38 -5.21 -3.70
C ASP A 34 -12.03 -6.64 -3.28
N LYS A 35 -13.05 -7.44 -2.90
CA LYS A 35 -12.87 -8.82 -2.39
C LYS A 35 -12.11 -9.74 -3.35
N ASN A 36 -12.20 -9.50 -4.66
CA ASN A 36 -11.61 -10.35 -5.70
C ASN A 36 -10.49 -9.64 -6.48
N ASN A 37 -10.20 -8.37 -6.17
CA ASN A 37 -9.22 -7.58 -6.88
C ASN A 37 -8.17 -7.03 -5.91
N PHE A 38 -7.10 -7.81 -5.77
CA PHE A 38 -5.93 -7.45 -4.97
C PHE A 38 -4.65 -7.87 -5.70
N LEU A 39 -3.59 -7.08 -5.51
CA LEU A 39 -2.27 -7.33 -6.08
C LEU A 39 -1.20 -7.01 -5.03
N SER A 40 -0.07 -7.70 -5.09
CA SER A 40 1.04 -7.50 -4.15
C SER A 40 2.38 -7.27 -4.86
N THR A 41 3.28 -6.54 -4.22
CA THR A 41 4.67 -6.37 -4.66
C THR A 41 5.50 -7.62 -4.43
N THR A 42 6.71 -7.62 -4.96
CA THR A 42 7.78 -8.48 -4.44
C THR A 42 8.12 -8.12 -2.99
N THR A 43 8.58 -9.11 -2.25
CA THR A 43 9.13 -8.95 -0.90
C THR A 43 10.53 -8.34 -0.97
N LYS A 44 10.84 -7.40 -0.08
CA LYS A 44 12.19 -6.90 0.16
C LYS A 44 12.70 -7.48 1.47
N ASN A 45 13.91 -8.00 1.48
CA ASN A 45 14.42 -8.73 2.64
C ASN A 45 15.16 -7.80 3.61
N ASN A 46 14.83 -7.89 4.90
CA ASN A 46 15.55 -7.25 6.01
C ASN A 46 15.71 -5.73 5.82
N ASP A 47 14.65 -5.06 5.41
CA ASP A 47 14.68 -3.64 5.01
C ASP A 47 13.44 -2.89 5.47
N LEU A 48 13.59 -2.02 6.48
CA LEU A 48 12.52 -1.15 6.99
C LEU A 48 12.34 0.15 6.17
N ASN A 49 13.15 0.35 5.13
CA ASN A 49 13.04 1.46 4.18
C ASN A 49 13.07 0.96 2.72
N PRO A 50 12.20 -0.01 2.38
CA PRO A 50 12.29 -0.73 1.12
C PRO A 50 11.96 0.18 -0.07
N LYS A 51 12.72 0.03 -1.15
CA LYS A 51 12.39 0.59 -2.46
C LYS A 51 11.77 -0.48 -3.35
N PHE A 52 10.50 -0.32 -3.69
CA PHE A 52 9.77 -1.30 -4.50
C PHE A 52 9.94 -1.01 -5.99
N ASN A 53 9.60 0.20 -6.42
CA ASN A 53 9.54 0.62 -7.83
C ASN A 53 8.68 -0.31 -8.70
N GLU A 54 7.53 -0.72 -8.18
CA GLU A 54 6.62 -1.68 -8.82
C GLU A 54 5.29 -1.00 -9.21
N LYS A 55 4.77 -1.38 -10.38
CA LYS A 55 3.58 -0.76 -10.97
C LYS A 55 2.40 -1.71 -11.04
N PHE A 56 1.22 -1.21 -10.68
CA PHE A 56 -0.04 -1.92 -10.67
C PHE A 56 -1.10 -1.16 -11.44
N ILE A 57 -2.06 -1.90 -12.00
CA ILE A 57 -3.17 -1.35 -12.77
C ILE A 57 -4.46 -1.95 -12.24
N PHE A 58 -5.41 -1.07 -11.89
CA PHE A 58 -6.72 -1.41 -11.34
C PHE A 58 -7.82 -0.80 -12.21
N ASN A 59 -8.86 -1.59 -12.50
CA ASN A 59 -10.08 -1.11 -13.13
C ASN A 59 -11.02 -0.55 -12.06
N VAL A 60 -11.20 0.76 -12.04
CA VAL A 60 -12.14 1.44 -11.12
C VAL A 60 -13.51 1.49 -11.77
N ASP A 61 -14.52 0.93 -11.10
CA ASP A 61 -15.93 1.05 -11.48
C ASP A 61 -16.76 1.44 -10.25
N GLY A 62 -16.77 2.74 -9.95
CA GLY A 62 -17.50 3.28 -8.79
C GLY A 62 -16.81 3.09 -7.43
N HIS A 63 -15.62 2.48 -7.37
CA HIS A 63 -14.82 2.41 -6.14
C HIS A 63 -14.43 3.82 -5.68
N LYS A 64 -14.59 4.07 -4.38
CA LYS A 64 -14.23 5.35 -3.75
C LYS A 64 -12.87 5.30 -3.07
N LYS A 65 -12.40 4.11 -2.72
CA LYS A 65 -11.20 3.90 -1.93
C LYS A 65 -10.44 2.68 -2.41
N ILE A 66 -9.16 2.61 -2.05
CA ILE A 66 -8.34 1.41 -2.19
C ILE A 66 -7.61 1.15 -0.87
N GLY A 67 -7.66 -0.09 -0.40
CA GLY A 67 -6.87 -0.51 0.76
C GLY A 67 -5.41 -0.69 0.38
N VAL A 68 -4.51 -0.23 1.23
CA VAL A 68 -3.08 -0.51 1.16
C VAL A 68 -2.64 -1.14 2.47
N GLN A 69 -1.92 -2.25 2.39
CA GLN A 69 -1.41 -2.97 3.55
C GLN A 69 0.05 -3.30 3.32
N VAL A 70 0.89 -3.08 4.33
CA VAL A 70 2.29 -3.50 4.35
C VAL A 70 2.41 -4.66 5.32
N TRP A 71 2.94 -5.76 4.83
CA TRP A 71 3.05 -7.04 5.51
C TRP A 71 4.51 -7.42 5.63
N ASP A 72 4.86 -8.04 6.75
CA ASP A 72 6.12 -8.73 6.96
C ASP A 72 6.01 -10.17 6.48
N LYS A 73 6.96 -10.63 5.67
CA LYS A 73 6.94 -12.00 5.16
C LYS A 73 7.75 -12.91 6.07
N ASP A 74 7.05 -13.76 6.80
CA ASP A 74 7.67 -14.76 7.65
C ASP A 74 8.04 -16.04 6.89
N SER A 75 9.25 -16.55 7.16
CA SER A 75 9.68 -17.85 6.62
C SER A 75 8.93 -19.03 7.24
N VAL A 76 8.36 -18.86 8.45
CA VAL A 76 7.64 -19.89 9.19
C VAL A 76 6.44 -19.26 9.89
N GLY A 77 5.22 -19.59 9.44
CA GLY A 77 3.99 -19.09 10.06
C GLY A 77 3.09 -18.33 9.10
N HIS A 78 2.36 -17.36 9.63
CA HIS A 78 1.55 -16.44 8.86
C HIS A 78 2.24 -15.09 8.85
N ASP A 79 2.24 -14.42 7.69
CA ASP A 79 2.73 -13.05 7.53
C ASP A 79 2.07 -12.09 8.54
N ASP A 80 2.89 -11.24 9.15
CA ASP A 80 2.44 -10.24 10.11
C ASP A 80 2.12 -8.89 9.46
N LEU A 81 0.96 -8.32 9.79
CA LEU A 81 0.61 -6.97 9.32
C LEU A 81 1.47 -5.93 10.04
N ILE A 82 2.28 -5.17 9.29
CA ILE A 82 3.06 -4.04 9.81
C ILE A 82 2.14 -2.82 9.99
N GLY A 83 1.43 -2.47 8.93
CA GLY A 83 0.48 -1.36 8.94
C GLY A 83 -0.35 -1.26 7.66
N GLU A 84 -1.43 -0.49 7.73
CA GLU A 84 -2.41 -0.33 6.67
C GLU A 84 -2.96 1.10 6.61
N ASP A 85 -3.53 1.43 5.47
CA ASP A 85 -4.32 2.64 5.24
C ASP A 85 -5.42 2.39 4.20
N GLU A 86 -6.43 3.26 4.17
CA GLU A 86 -7.52 3.24 3.20
C GLU A 86 -7.55 4.56 2.42
N ILE A 87 -6.94 4.55 1.23
CA ILE A 87 -6.71 5.75 0.42
C ILE A 87 -8.00 6.15 -0.31
N ASP A 88 -8.45 7.38 -0.10
CA ASP A 88 -9.57 7.96 -0.84
C ASP A 88 -9.16 8.32 -2.28
N LEU A 89 -9.88 7.78 -3.27
CA LEU A 89 -9.58 7.96 -4.68
C LEU A 89 -10.07 9.30 -5.24
N SER A 90 -10.85 10.08 -4.49
CA SER A 90 -11.41 11.35 -4.97
C SER A 90 -10.34 12.34 -5.42
N GLU A 91 -9.21 12.40 -4.71
CA GLU A 91 -8.13 13.31 -5.05
C GLU A 91 -7.50 12.94 -6.41
N VAL A 92 -7.06 11.68 -6.58
CA VAL A 92 -6.46 11.24 -7.86
C VAL A 92 -7.46 11.26 -9.00
N ILE A 93 -8.74 10.97 -8.75
CA ILE A 93 -9.80 11.10 -9.75
C ILE A 93 -9.98 12.55 -10.19
N SER A 94 -9.89 13.52 -9.27
CA SER A 94 -10.07 14.93 -9.59
C SER A 94 -8.83 15.58 -10.24
N LYS A 95 -7.64 15.18 -9.81
CA LYS A 95 -6.36 15.76 -10.28
C LYS A 95 -5.71 14.96 -11.42
N ASN A 96 -6.22 13.77 -11.73
CA ASN A 96 -5.64 12.74 -12.60
C ASN A 96 -4.28 12.19 -12.13
N TYR A 97 -3.61 12.85 -11.19
CA TYR A 97 -2.30 12.47 -10.69
C TYR A 97 -2.12 12.90 -9.24
N VAL A 98 -1.54 12.01 -8.43
CA VAL A 98 -1.13 12.24 -7.05
C VAL A 98 0.25 11.63 -6.84
N ASP A 99 1.13 12.39 -6.20
CA ASP A 99 2.44 11.96 -5.72
C ASP A 99 2.49 12.33 -4.25
N ALA A 100 2.34 11.33 -3.37
CA ALA A 100 2.14 11.57 -1.95
C ALA A 100 2.64 10.43 -1.05
N TRP A 101 2.97 10.80 0.18
CA TRP A 101 3.20 9.88 1.28
C TRP A 101 1.89 9.63 2.03
N PHE A 102 1.65 8.38 2.37
CA PHE A 102 0.50 7.92 3.15
C PHE A 102 0.99 7.27 4.45
N ASP A 103 0.41 7.68 5.57
CA ASP A 103 0.71 7.11 6.89
C ASP A 103 0.13 5.70 7.02
N LEU A 104 0.92 4.77 7.56
CA LEU A 104 0.47 3.41 7.87
C LEU A 104 0.09 3.31 9.35
N THR A 105 -1.08 2.76 9.64
CA THR A 105 -1.56 2.53 11.02
C THR A 105 -1.86 1.05 11.26
N LYS A 106 -2.08 0.61 12.50
CA LYS A 106 -2.46 -0.80 12.80
C LYS A 106 -3.71 -0.80 13.69
N GLY A 107 -4.85 -1.14 13.09
CA GLY A 107 -6.14 -1.28 13.77
C GLY A 107 -6.81 0.03 14.21
N ILE A 108 -8.07 -0.08 14.67
CA ILE A 108 -8.99 1.05 14.97
C ILE A 108 -8.48 1.98 16.10
N PHE A 109 -7.54 1.52 16.93
CA PHE A 109 -6.95 2.28 18.05
C PHE A 109 -5.45 2.59 17.86
N GLY A 110 -4.92 2.42 16.65
CA GLY A 110 -3.50 2.60 16.34
C GLY A 110 -3.07 4.08 16.35
N PHE A 111 -2.96 4.71 17.52
CA PHE A 111 -2.50 6.11 17.66
C PHE A 111 -1.03 6.35 17.31
N ARG A 112 -0.32 5.37 16.74
CA ARG A 112 1.09 5.47 16.39
C ARG A 112 1.30 4.98 14.96
N SER A 113 1.89 5.85 14.14
CA SER A 113 2.33 5.51 12.79
C SER A 113 3.27 4.29 12.85
N LYS A 114 3.10 3.40 11.88
CA LYS A 114 3.87 2.18 11.66
C LYS A 114 4.84 2.32 10.47
N GLY A 115 5.01 3.55 10.00
CA GLY A 115 5.78 3.90 8.81
C GLY A 115 4.91 4.65 7.81
N GLU A 116 5.51 5.02 6.70
CA GLU A 116 4.82 5.72 5.61
C GLU A 116 5.15 5.05 4.29
N ILE A 117 4.21 5.10 3.34
CA ILE A 117 4.38 4.57 1.98
C ILE A 117 4.27 5.69 0.95
N HIS A 118 5.19 5.72 -0.01
CA HIS A 118 5.22 6.70 -1.10
C HIS A 118 4.62 6.10 -2.37
N LEU A 119 3.52 6.69 -2.82
CA LEU A 119 2.79 6.22 -3.99
C LEU A 119 2.67 7.33 -5.04
N LEU A 120 2.90 6.96 -6.30
CA LEU A 120 2.47 7.75 -7.44
C LEU A 120 1.20 7.11 -8.00
N MET A 121 0.11 7.86 -8.00
CA MET A 121 -1.19 7.39 -8.47
C MET A 121 -1.61 8.22 -9.68
N GLU A 122 -2.03 7.55 -10.75
CA GLU A 122 -2.55 8.19 -11.96
C GLU A 122 -3.94 7.61 -12.26
N PHE A 123 -4.91 8.48 -12.51
CA PHE A 123 -6.25 8.07 -12.91
C PHE A 123 -6.53 8.49 -14.36
N VAL A 124 -6.94 7.52 -15.17
CA VAL A 124 -7.34 7.73 -16.57
C VAL A 124 -8.84 7.42 -16.68
N PRO A 125 -9.71 8.44 -16.83
CA PRO A 125 -11.15 8.23 -17.01
C PRO A 125 -11.45 7.40 -18.26
N LYS A 126 -12.53 6.62 -18.21
CA LYS A 126 -13.06 5.85 -19.34
C LYS A 126 -14.39 6.41 -19.83
#